data_AF-A0A2U3NMN8-F1
#
_entry.id   AF-A0A2U3NMN8-F1
#
_cell.length_a   1.000
_cell.length_b   1.000
_cell.length_c   1.000
_cell.angle_alpha   90.00
_cell.angle_beta   90.00
_cell.angle_gamma   90.00
#
_symmetry.space_group_name_H-M   'P 1'
#
loop_
_entity.id
_entity.type
_entity.pdbx_description
1 polymer ?
#
loop_
_entity_poly.entity_id
_entity_poly.type
_entity_poly.pdbx_seq_one_letter_code
_entity_poly.pdbx_strand_id
1 'polypeptide(L)'
;VPNLEPPTIDPRRHDAVLLGDNVGDSAGPLVRQLREIGVGTATLAPNAADLHDAVERLGKRTGRSVVVTADAAAVAAARDGGFALVIGVGDPATLRGADAVVADLGEVGVRTGDRRMSQLPDALRELGNGLSVEAPAVFFDFDGTLSDIVDDPDAARLVDGAAEALQQLAARCPVAVLSGRDLADVRTRIGLPGIWYAGSHGFELTAPDGTHHQNDAAAAAIPVLEQAADQLRGQLGPIPGVVVEHKRFGVAVHYRNAARDRVGEVAAAVRTAGQRDALRVTTGREVIELRPDLDWDKGKTLRWVIDHLHRAGSGSLTPVYLGDDITDEDAFDAVRDDGVPILVRHNDDGDRATAARFALESPARAAEFTDRLARQLQR
;
A
#
# COMPACT_ATOMS: atom_id res chain seq x y z
N VAL A 1 1.18 17.15 -22.31
CA VAL A 1 2.07 16.46 -21.36
C VAL A 1 1.19 16.07 -20.20
N PRO A 2 1.11 14.79 -19.78
CA PRO A 2 0.35 14.49 -18.57
C PRO A 2 0.94 15.32 -17.45
N ASN A 3 0.08 15.95 -16.66
CA ASN A 3 0.46 16.74 -15.50
C ASN A 3 0.98 15.75 -14.45
N LEU A 4 2.23 15.30 -14.60
CA LEU A 4 2.86 14.41 -13.65
C LEU A 4 3.09 15.25 -12.40
N GLU A 5 2.40 14.89 -11.32
CA GLU A 5 2.69 15.47 -10.02
C GLU A 5 4.20 15.37 -9.73
N PRO A 6 4.78 16.39 -9.08
CA PRO A 6 6.19 16.37 -8.76
C PRO A 6 6.53 15.10 -7.95
N PRO A 7 7.67 14.44 -8.20
CA PRO A 7 8.07 13.29 -7.41
C PRO A 7 8.16 13.72 -5.94
N THR A 8 7.39 13.06 -5.09
CA THR A 8 7.18 13.48 -3.72
C THR A 8 7.78 12.47 -2.74
N ILE A 9 8.64 12.97 -1.86
CA ILE A 9 9.16 12.21 -0.73
C ILE A 9 8.10 12.20 0.37
N ASP A 10 7.48 11.04 0.52
CA ASP A 10 6.43 10.78 1.51
C ASP A 10 6.97 10.07 2.77
N PRO A 11 6.91 10.66 3.99
CA PRO A 11 7.40 10.04 5.22
C PRO A 11 6.60 8.79 5.65
N ARG A 12 5.43 8.57 5.06
CA ARG A 12 4.65 7.35 5.25
C ARG A 12 5.30 6.18 4.54
N ARG A 13 5.91 6.42 3.37
CA ARG A 13 6.53 5.42 2.48
C ARG A 13 8.06 5.37 2.60
N HIS A 14 8.69 6.47 3.01
CA HIS A 14 10.13 6.66 2.98
C HIS A 14 10.71 7.00 4.36
N ASP A 15 11.79 6.31 4.75
CA ASP A 15 12.51 6.50 6.01
C ASP A 15 13.84 7.25 5.84
N ALA A 16 14.42 7.22 4.64
CA ALA A 16 15.72 7.81 4.34
C ALA A 16 15.80 8.32 2.89
N VAL A 17 16.65 9.33 2.69
CA VAL A 17 17.00 9.88 1.38
C VAL A 17 18.52 9.91 1.26
N LEU A 18 19.03 9.24 0.23
CA LEU A 18 20.43 9.28 -0.14
C LEU A 18 20.63 10.29 -1.26
N LEU A 19 21.44 11.30 -1.00
CA LEU A 19 21.74 12.39 -1.93
C LEU A 19 23.08 12.10 -2.61
N GLY A 20 23.12 12.09 -3.94
CA GLY A 20 24.38 12.03 -4.68
C GLY A 20 25.28 13.21 -4.31
N ASP A 21 26.59 12.99 -4.16
CA ASP A 21 27.57 14.07 -3.91
C ASP A 21 27.42 15.24 -4.91
N ASN A 22 27.07 14.93 -6.17
CA ASN A 22 26.87 15.90 -7.25
C ASN A 22 25.62 16.78 -7.09
N VAL A 23 24.79 16.54 -6.07
CA VAL A 23 23.56 17.29 -5.78
C VAL A 23 23.62 17.93 -4.38
N GLY A 24 24.69 17.72 -3.62
CA GLY A 24 24.79 18.06 -2.19
C GLY A 24 24.77 19.56 -1.89
N ASP A 25 25.44 20.40 -2.69
CA ASP A 25 25.60 21.84 -2.41
C ASP A 25 24.28 22.64 -2.52
N SER A 26 23.32 22.15 -3.32
CA SER A 26 21.98 22.76 -3.48
C SER A 26 20.89 22.07 -2.63
N ALA A 27 21.21 20.98 -1.93
CA ALA A 27 20.24 20.17 -1.19
C ALA A 27 19.81 20.75 0.17
N GLY A 28 20.41 21.85 0.62
CA GLY A 28 20.17 22.44 1.96
C GLY A 28 18.69 22.64 2.34
N PRO A 29 17.84 23.22 1.46
CA PRO A 29 16.41 23.37 1.72
C PRO A 29 15.69 22.02 1.86
N LEU A 30 15.94 21.09 0.94
CA LEU A 30 15.32 19.76 0.94
C LEU A 30 15.72 18.97 2.20
N VAL A 31 17.01 18.96 2.57
CA VAL A 31 17.51 18.30 3.78
C VAL A 31 16.85 18.86 5.05
N ARG A 32 16.58 20.17 5.10
CA ARG A 32 15.87 20.79 6.23
C ARG A 32 14.44 20.27 6.32
N GLN A 33 13.70 20.27 5.21
CA GLN A 33 12.32 19.75 5.17
C GLN A 33 12.27 18.27 5.59
N LEU A 34 13.18 17.44 5.07
CA LEU A 34 13.26 16.02 5.42
C LEU A 34 13.53 15.81 6.91
N ARG A 35 14.40 16.63 7.51
CA ARG A 35 14.68 16.58 8.95
C ARG A 35 13.45 16.94 9.78
N GLU A 36 12.66 17.93 9.37
CA GLU A 36 11.45 18.37 10.07
C GLU A 36 10.39 17.27 10.13
N ILE A 37 10.29 16.44 9.09
CA ILE A 37 9.37 15.29 9.05
C ILE A 37 9.99 13.98 9.59
N GLY A 38 11.24 14.04 10.07
CA GLY A 38 11.96 12.90 10.65
C GLY A 38 12.40 11.83 9.63
N VAL A 39 12.67 12.24 8.39
CA VAL A 39 13.28 11.38 7.36
C VAL A 39 14.80 11.53 7.42
N GLY A 40 15.51 10.41 7.48
CA GLY A 40 16.97 10.38 7.53
C GLY A 40 17.60 10.87 6.23
N THR A 41 18.79 11.46 6.29
CA THR A 41 19.54 11.89 5.10
C THR A 41 20.99 11.43 5.19
N ALA A 42 21.55 11.00 4.06
CA ALA A 42 22.98 10.73 3.91
C ALA A 42 23.45 11.11 2.51
N THR A 43 24.75 11.42 2.37
CA THR A 43 25.37 11.72 1.09
C THR A 43 26.09 10.48 0.55
N LEU A 44 25.99 10.24 -0.76
CA LEU A 44 26.62 9.13 -1.46
C LEU A 44 28.01 9.52 -1.94
N ALA A 45 29.01 8.78 -1.47
CA ALA A 45 30.37 8.88 -1.98
C ALA A 45 30.42 8.59 -3.49
N PRO A 46 31.42 9.10 -4.23
CA PRO A 46 31.52 8.93 -5.67
C PRO A 46 32.05 7.52 -5.96
N ASN A 47 31.15 6.53 -5.93
CA ASN A 47 31.18 5.19 -6.55
C ASN A 47 29.96 4.42 -6.02
N ALA A 48 29.00 4.10 -6.89
CA ALA A 48 27.68 3.54 -6.56
C ALA A 48 27.65 2.17 -5.83
N ALA A 49 28.80 1.63 -5.41
CA ALA A 49 28.92 0.39 -4.64
C ALA A 49 28.42 0.54 -3.18
N ASP A 50 28.36 1.76 -2.63
CA ASP A 50 28.09 2.01 -1.21
C ASP A 50 26.61 2.29 -0.88
N LEU A 51 25.68 2.13 -1.84
CA LEU A 51 24.26 2.47 -1.65
C LEU A 51 23.63 1.67 -0.49
N HIS A 52 23.89 0.36 -0.43
CA HIS A 52 23.33 -0.50 0.62
C HIS A 52 23.96 -0.18 1.99
N ASP A 53 25.28 -0.04 2.03
CA ASP A 53 26.03 0.35 3.22
C ASP A 53 25.57 1.70 3.79
N ALA A 54 25.25 2.68 2.93
CA ALA A 54 24.75 3.97 3.37
C ALA A 54 23.37 3.86 4.04
N VAL A 55 22.47 3.03 3.50
CA VAL A 55 21.17 2.73 4.14
C VAL A 55 21.35 1.98 5.46
N GLU A 56 22.26 1.01 5.50
CA GLU A 56 22.56 0.22 6.69
C GLU A 56 23.12 1.08 7.83
N ARG A 57 24.03 2.02 7.53
CA ARG A 57 24.55 3.00 8.50
C ARG A 57 23.45 3.90 9.08
N LEU A 58 22.38 4.16 8.34
CA LEU A 58 21.21 4.88 8.82
C LEU A 58 20.23 3.99 9.62
N GLY A 59 20.49 2.68 9.68
CA GLY A 59 19.60 1.69 10.29
C GLY A 59 18.24 1.61 9.58
N LYS A 60 18.19 1.92 8.27
CA LYS A 60 16.94 1.95 7.49
C LYS A 60 16.87 0.77 6.52
N ARG A 61 15.73 0.64 5.83
CA ARG A 61 15.47 -0.42 4.84
C ARG A 61 15.60 0.16 3.44
N THR A 62 16.22 -0.59 2.52
CA THR A 62 16.40 -0.14 1.13
C THR A 62 15.07 0.07 0.43
N GLY A 63 14.10 -0.85 0.58
CA GLY A 63 12.72 -0.70 0.07
C GLY A 63 11.89 0.39 0.76
N ARG A 64 12.49 1.18 1.65
CA ARG A 64 11.91 2.39 2.29
C ARG A 64 12.80 3.61 2.07
N SER A 65 13.81 3.53 1.21
CA SER A 65 14.78 4.60 1.02
C SER A 65 14.65 5.17 -0.39
N VAL A 66 14.91 6.47 -0.50
CA VAL A 66 14.92 7.22 -1.76
C VAL A 66 16.36 7.49 -2.16
N VAL A 67 16.67 7.41 -3.45
CA VAL A 67 17.93 7.93 -4.01
C VAL A 67 17.62 9.14 -4.87
N VAL A 68 18.34 10.23 -4.64
CA VAL A 68 18.27 11.46 -5.44
C VAL A 68 19.67 11.74 -6.00
N THR A 69 19.84 11.65 -7.31
CA THR A 69 21.17 11.70 -7.93
C THR A 69 21.16 12.26 -9.35
N ALA A 70 22.27 12.88 -9.75
CA ALA A 70 22.54 13.29 -11.13
C ALA A 70 23.44 12.28 -11.88
N ASP A 71 23.79 11.16 -11.25
CA ASP A 71 24.66 10.12 -11.82
C ASP A 71 23.84 8.91 -12.32
N ALA A 72 23.95 8.61 -13.62
CA ALA A 72 23.29 7.48 -14.26
C ALA A 72 23.72 6.12 -13.68
N ALA A 73 24.97 5.98 -13.24
CA ALA A 73 25.44 4.74 -12.60
C ALA A 73 24.76 4.52 -11.25
N ALA A 74 24.59 5.60 -10.46
CA ALA A 74 23.86 5.56 -9.21
C ALA A 74 22.35 5.29 -9.41
N VAL A 75 21.74 5.81 -10.48
CA VAL A 75 20.36 5.46 -10.86
C VAL A 75 20.23 3.95 -11.11
N ALA A 76 21.11 3.38 -11.94
CA ALA A 76 21.09 1.96 -12.24
C ALA A 76 21.29 1.10 -10.97
N ALA A 77 22.29 1.45 -10.16
CA ALA A 77 22.58 0.73 -8.92
C ALA A 77 21.43 0.85 -7.89
N ALA A 78 20.77 2.00 -7.78
CA ALA A 78 19.61 2.17 -6.89
C ALA A 78 18.41 1.33 -7.36
N ARG A 79 18.21 1.20 -8.67
CA ARG A 79 17.17 0.33 -9.22
C ARG A 79 17.45 -1.13 -8.96
N ASP A 80 18.67 -1.57 -9.25
CA ASP A 80 19.08 -2.95 -9.00
C ASP A 80 19.09 -3.28 -7.49
N GLY A 81 19.37 -2.27 -6.66
CA GLY A 81 19.33 -2.36 -5.20
C GLY A 81 17.93 -2.38 -4.58
N GLY A 82 16.86 -2.15 -5.36
CA GLY A 82 15.48 -2.19 -4.86
C GLY A 82 15.10 -1.02 -3.95
N PHE A 83 15.62 0.18 -4.25
CA PHE A 83 15.18 1.40 -3.58
C PHE A 83 13.73 1.73 -3.89
N ALA A 84 13.02 2.33 -2.92
CA ALA A 84 11.59 2.63 -3.03
C ALA A 84 11.28 3.65 -4.12
N LEU A 85 12.18 4.63 -4.29
CA LEU A 85 12.04 5.72 -5.25
C LEU A 85 13.43 6.20 -5.69
N VAL A 86 13.64 6.33 -6.99
CA VAL A 86 14.88 6.82 -7.60
C VAL A 86 14.57 8.08 -8.42
N ILE A 87 15.02 9.23 -7.93
CA ILE A 87 14.82 10.54 -8.58
C ILE A 87 16.13 10.96 -9.25
N GLY A 88 16.09 11.11 -10.57
CA GLY A 88 17.16 11.71 -11.36
C GLY A 88 17.08 13.24 -11.32
N VAL A 89 18.21 13.93 -11.19
CA VAL A 89 18.29 15.40 -11.30
C VAL A 89 19.12 15.77 -12.53
N GLY A 90 18.49 16.35 -13.55
CA GLY A 90 19.15 16.75 -14.80
C GLY A 90 18.41 16.26 -16.04
N ASP A 91 19.16 15.75 -17.04
CA ASP A 91 18.61 15.37 -18.34
C ASP A 91 17.96 13.97 -18.31
N PRO A 92 16.65 13.85 -18.63
CA PRO A 92 15.98 12.55 -18.72
C PRO A 92 16.60 11.58 -19.73
N ALA A 93 17.29 12.08 -20.76
CA ALA A 93 17.93 11.24 -21.76
C ALA A 93 19.13 10.45 -21.21
N THR A 94 19.81 10.98 -20.19
CA THR A 94 21.01 10.39 -19.57
C THR A 94 20.65 9.55 -18.34
N LEU A 95 19.58 9.91 -17.63
CA LEU A 95 19.14 9.26 -16.37
C LEU A 95 18.08 8.18 -16.61
N ARG A 96 18.28 7.37 -17.66
CA ARG A 96 17.36 6.28 -18.00
C ARG A 96 17.29 5.28 -16.85
N GLY A 97 16.06 4.94 -16.48
CA GLY A 97 15.79 3.99 -15.40
C GLY A 97 15.37 4.66 -14.08
N ALA A 98 15.51 5.98 -13.90
CA ALA A 98 14.92 6.65 -12.74
C ALA A 98 13.38 6.52 -12.73
N ASP A 99 12.75 6.56 -11.55
CA ASP A 99 11.28 6.63 -11.42
C ASP A 99 10.74 7.96 -11.93
N ALA A 100 11.48 9.02 -11.64
CA ALA A 100 11.19 10.37 -12.08
C ALA A 100 12.50 11.10 -12.36
N VAL A 101 12.46 12.07 -13.27
CA VAL A 101 13.58 12.97 -13.53
C VAL A 101 13.09 14.41 -13.42
N VAL A 102 13.77 15.21 -12.61
CA VAL A 102 13.51 16.63 -12.38
C VAL A 102 14.64 17.48 -12.91
N ALA A 103 14.35 18.72 -13.31
CA ALA A 103 15.38 19.66 -13.75
C ALA A 103 16.21 20.16 -12.57
N ASP A 104 15.57 20.38 -11.42
CA ASP A 104 16.19 20.87 -10.20
C ASP A 104 15.59 20.25 -8.93
N LEU A 105 16.34 20.32 -7.82
CA LEU A 105 15.91 19.75 -6.54
C LEU A 105 14.67 20.44 -5.93
N GLY A 106 14.38 21.67 -6.32
CA GLY A 106 13.19 22.40 -5.87
C GLY A 106 11.89 21.85 -6.45
N GLU A 107 11.96 21.07 -7.52
CA GLU A 107 10.82 20.33 -8.08
C GLU A 107 10.49 19.05 -7.28
N VAL A 108 11.35 18.62 -6.35
CA VAL A 108 11.09 17.46 -5.49
C VAL A 108 10.14 17.88 -4.37
N GLY A 109 8.94 17.29 -4.37
CA GLY A 109 7.95 17.51 -3.31
C GLY A 109 8.37 16.82 -2.01
N VAL A 110 7.95 17.40 -0.88
CA VAL A 110 8.05 16.75 0.44
C VAL A 110 6.67 16.81 1.09
N ARG A 111 6.10 15.64 1.41
CA ARG A 111 4.82 15.58 2.10
C ARG A 111 5.00 15.95 3.57
N THR A 112 4.11 16.81 4.08
CA THR A 112 4.14 17.32 5.46
C THR A 112 2.75 17.25 6.10
N GLY A 113 2.69 17.45 7.42
CA GLY A 113 1.44 17.51 8.18
C GLY A 113 0.95 16.18 8.75
N ASP A 114 1.52 15.05 8.31
CA ASP A 114 1.23 13.74 8.89
C ASP A 114 1.86 13.60 10.28
N ARG A 115 1.18 12.88 11.17
CA ARG A 115 1.66 12.59 12.52
C ARG A 115 2.32 11.22 12.54
N ARG A 116 3.21 11.00 13.51
CA ARG A 116 3.77 9.68 13.78
C ARG A 116 2.70 8.78 14.39
N MET A 117 2.71 7.49 14.07
CA MET A 117 1.73 6.53 14.56
C MET A 117 1.60 6.61 16.09
N SER A 118 2.71 6.68 16.82
CA SER A 118 2.81 6.79 18.29
C SER A 118 2.11 8.02 18.88
N GLN A 119 1.87 9.05 18.09
CA GLN A 119 1.24 10.30 18.53
C GLN A 119 -0.28 10.27 18.39
N LEU A 120 -0.85 9.31 17.66
CA LEU A 120 -2.28 9.27 17.40
C LEU A 120 -3.08 8.93 18.67
N PRO A 121 -4.24 9.60 18.90
CA PRO A 121 -5.18 9.23 19.96
C PRO A 121 -5.80 7.83 19.72
N ASP A 122 -6.11 7.12 20.80
CA ASP A 122 -6.77 5.80 20.75
C ASP A 122 -8.24 5.94 20.34
N ALA A 123 -8.62 5.33 19.22
CA ALA A 123 -9.98 5.43 18.66
C ALA A 123 -11.05 4.87 19.61
N LEU A 124 -10.76 3.82 20.38
CA LEU A 124 -11.71 3.23 21.34
C LEU A 124 -12.01 4.18 22.52
N ARG A 125 -10.99 4.87 23.01
CA ARG A 125 -11.13 5.90 24.04
C ARG A 125 -11.93 7.09 23.49
N GLU A 126 -11.63 7.55 22.29
CA GLU A 126 -12.35 8.68 21.67
C GLU A 126 -13.81 8.34 21.37
N LEU A 127 -14.10 7.09 20.95
CA LEU A 127 -15.46 6.56 20.83
C LEU A 127 -16.23 6.63 22.16
N GLY A 128 -15.56 6.31 23.27
CA GLY A 128 -16.13 6.44 24.62
C GLY A 128 -16.31 7.89 25.10
N ASN A 129 -15.51 8.82 24.59
CA ASN A 129 -15.53 10.24 24.96
C ASN A 129 -16.51 11.09 24.12
N GLY A 130 -17.29 10.46 23.23
CA GLY A 130 -18.30 11.14 22.45
C GLY A 130 -17.90 11.46 21.01
N LEU A 131 -16.91 10.75 20.43
CA LEU A 131 -16.77 10.66 18.97
C LEU A 131 -18.07 10.08 18.41
N SER A 132 -18.98 10.96 18.00
CA SER A 132 -20.23 10.58 17.34
C SER A 132 -19.95 10.45 15.85
N VAL A 133 -20.21 9.28 15.30
CA VAL A 133 -20.18 9.05 13.87
C VAL A 133 -21.62 8.93 13.39
N GLU A 134 -22.18 10.04 12.93
CA GLU A 134 -23.55 10.05 12.41
C GLU A 134 -23.60 9.43 11.02
N ALA A 135 -24.57 8.55 10.80
CA ALA A 135 -24.77 7.81 9.54
C ALA A 135 -23.45 7.24 8.95
N PRO A 136 -22.74 6.36 9.68
CA PRO A 136 -21.46 5.87 9.21
C PRO A 136 -21.62 4.97 7.97
N ALA A 137 -20.61 4.95 7.11
CA ALA A 137 -20.32 3.81 6.25
C ALA A 137 -18.93 3.30 6.64
N VAL A 138 -18.83 2.05 7.07
CA VAL A 138 -17.61 1.54 7.71
C VAL A 138 -16.87 0.60 6.76
N PHE A 139 -15.59 0.88 6.59
CA PHE A 139 -14.70 0.22 5.67
C PHE A 139 -13.55 -0.39 6.46
N PHE A 140 -13.19 -1.61 6.11
CA PHE A 140 -12.13 -2.35 6.76
C PHE A 140 -11.15 -2.86 5.72
N ASP A 141 -9.86 -2.76 6.00
CA ASP A 141 -8.92 -3.75 5.47
C ASP A 141 -9.17 -5.13 6.11
N PHE A 142 -8.63 -6.19 5.51
CA PHE A 142 -8.70 -7.53 6.06
C PHE A 142 -7.43 -7.97 6.81
N ASP A 143 -6.29 -8.08 6.14
CA ASP A 143 -5.07 -8.70 6.67
C ASP A 143 -4.31 -7.71 7.55
N GLY A 144 -4.24 -7.93 8.86
CA GLY A 144 -3.68 -6.96 9.80
C GLY A 144 -4.73 -6.03 10.42
N THR A 145 -5.97 -6.05 9.93
CA THR A 145 -7.07 -5.27 10.50
C THR A 145 -8.15 -6.13 11.13
N LEU A 146 -8.78 -7.01 10.34
CA LEU A 146 -9.81 -7.95 10.81
C LEU A 146 -9.22 -9.35 11.11
N SER A 147 -8.05 -9.64 10.55
CA SER A 147 -7.22 -10.83 10.81
C SER A 147 -5.89 -10.40 11.42
N ASP A 148 -5.30 -11.26 12.24
CA ASP A 148 -3.89 -11.10 12.62
C ASP A 148 -2.98 -11.30 11.39
N ILE A 149 -1.81 -10.66 11.42
CA ILE A 149 -0.74 -10.92 10.46
C ILE A 149 -0.17 -12.32 10.73
N VAL A 150 -0.15 -13.16 9.70
CA VAL A 150 0.33 -14.55 9.77
C VAL A 150 1.40 -14.80 8.72
N ASP A 151 2.35 -15.70 9.02
CA ASP A 151 3.45 -16.05 8.10
C ASP A 151 2.96 -16.83 6.86
N ASP A 152 1.91 -17.64 7.06
CA ASP A 152 1.21 -18.38 6.02
C ASP A 152 -0.08 -17.64 5.65
N PRO A 153 -0.14 -17.00 4.46
CA PRO A 153 -1.32 -16.25 4.03
C PRO A 153 -2.61 -17.10 4.02
N ASP A 154 -2.51 -18.42 3.88
CA ASP A 154 -3.67 -19.32 3.89
C ASP A 154 -4.25 -19.52 5.28
N ALA A 155 -3.47 -19.27 6.34
CA ALA A 155 -3.90 -19.38 7.73
C ALA A 155 -4.65 -18.13 8.25
N ALA A 156 -4.72 -17.05 7.47
CA ALA A 156 -5.36 -15.80 7.88
C ALA A 156 -6.85 -16.00 8.17
N ARG A 157 -7.31 -15.56 9.33
CA ARG A 157 -8.69 -15.74 9.80
C ARG A 157 -9.10 -14.56 10.64
N LEU A 158 -10.41 -14.30 10.68
CA LEU A 158 -10.97 -13.29 11.57
C LEU A 158 -10.50 -13.52 13.01
N VAL A 159 -10.10 -12.43 13.68
CA VAL A 159 -9.81 -12.47 15.11
C VAL A 159 -11.08 -12.74 15.92
N ASP A 160 -10.90 -13.26 17.12
CA ASP A 160 -12.01 -13.63 18.00
C ASP A 160 -12.99 -12.45 18.19
N GLY A 161 -14.28 -12.71 17.95
CA GLY A 161 -15.36 -11.71 18.08
C GLY A 161 -15.55 -10.78 16.88
N ALA A 162 -14.65 -10.78 15.90
CA ALA A 162 -14.77 -9.90 14.73
C ALA A 162 -15.98 -10.25 13.86
N ALA A 163 -16.29 -11.54 13.70
CA ALA A 163 -17.45 -11.98 12.90
C ALA A 163 -18.77 -11.47 13.50
N GLU A 164 -18.97 -11.65 14.82
CA GLU A 164 -20.15 -11.18 15.53
C GLU A 164 -20.24 -9.64 15.52
N ALA A 165 -19.11 -8.95 15.69
CA ALA A 165 -19.05 -7.49 15.65
C ALA A 165 -19.43 -6.95 14.26
N LEU A 166 -18.88 -7.52 13.19
CA LEU A 166 -19.21 -7.16 11.80
C LEU A 166 -20.69 -7.41 11.50
N GLN A 167 -21.24 -8.56 11.93
CA GLN A 167 -22.65 -8.87 11.76
C GLN A 167 -23.55 -7.85 12.48
N GLN A 168 -23.21 -7.47 13.71
CA GLN A 168 -23.96 -6.46 14.46
C GLN A 168 -23.88 -5.09 13.81
N LEU A 169 -22.70 -4.70 13.30
CA LEU A 169 -22.50 -3.42 12.63
C LEU A 169 -23.23 -3.35 11.28
N ALA A 170 -23.16 -4.41 10.48
CA ALA A 170 -23.83 -4.52 9.18
C ALA A 170 -25.37 -4.42 9.28
N ALA A 171 -25.94 -4.77 10.44
CA ALA A 171 -27.36 -4.55 10.70
C ALA A 171 -27.75 -3.09 10.96
N ARG A 172 -26.77 -2.18 11.11
CA ARG A 172 -26.95 -0.76 11.48
C ARG A 172 -26.52 0.20 10.40
N CYS A 173 -25.50 -0.16 9.63
CA CYS A 173 -24.96 0.71 8.59
C CYS A 173 -24.30 -0.10 7.46
N PRO A 174 -24.04 0.55 6.31
CA PRO A 174 -23.23 -0.05 5.26
C PRO A 174 -21.83 -0.42 5.78
N VAL A 175 -21.43 -1.67 5.50
CA VAL A 175 -20.10 -2.20 5.79
C VAL A 175 -19.45 -2.65 4.49
N ALA A 176 -18.14 -2.40 4.36
CA ALA A 176 -17.33 -2.86 3.25
C ALA A 176 -15.99 -3.41 3.75
N VAL A 177 -15.52 -4.50 3.13
CA VAL A 177 -14.15 -5.00 3.33
C VAL A 177 -13.37 -4.87 2.03
N LEU A 178 -12.23 -4.20 2.10
CA LEU A 178 -11.26 -4.00 1.02
C LEU A 178 -10.05 -4.90 1.27
N SER A 179 -9.59 -5.62 0.26
CA SER A 179 -8.43 -6.51 0.40
C SER A 179 -7.66 -6.63 -0.91
N GLY A 180 -6.34 -6.87 -0.78
CA GLY A 180 -5.50 -7.30 -1.90
C GLY A 180 -5.74 -8.75 -2.33
N ARG A 181 -6.38 -9.56 -1.48
CA ARG A 181 -6.74 -10.96 -1.79
C ARG A 181 -7.77 -11.03 -2.92
N ASP A 182 -7.80 -12.15 -3.63
CA ASP A 182 -8.86 -12.45 -4.57
C ASP A 182 -10.23 -12.33 -3.90
N LEU A 183 -11.21 -11.80 -4.63
CA LEU A 183 -12.56 -11.54 -4.10
C LEU A 183 -13.22 -12.80 -3.51
N ALA A 184 -13.01 -13.96 -4.13
CA ALA A 184 -13.54 -15.23 -3.61
C ALA A 184 -12.87 -15.64 -2.29
N ASP A 185 -11.57 -15.37 -2.13
CA ASP A 185 -10.81 -15.71 -0.92
C ASP A 185 -11.30 -14.90 0.28
N VAL A 186 -11.28 -13.57 0.19
CA VAL A 186 -11.71 -12.68 1.29
C VAL A 186 -13.18 -12.92 1.68
N ARG A 187 -14.06 -13.18 0.70
CA ARG A 187 -15.47 -13.53 0.96
C ARG A 187 -15.61 -14.84 1.72
N THR A 188 -14.81 -15.85 1.38
CA THR A 188 -14.84 -17.16 2.04
C THR A 188 -14.33 -17.07 3.48
N ARG A 189 -13.26 -16.29 3.70
CA ARG A 189 -12.68 -16.10 5.04
C ARG A 189 -13.61 -15.39 6.01
N ILE A 190 -14.38 -14.41 5.52
CA ILE A 190 -15.29 -13.63 6.36
C ILE A 190 -16.66 -14.30 6.50
N GLY A 191 -17.19 -14.86 5.41
CA GLY A 191 -18.45 -15.62 5.43
C GLY A 191 -19.71 -14.81 5.79
N LEU A 192 -19.65 -13.47 5.77
CA LEU A 192 -20.77 -12.59 6.13
C LEU A 192 -21.48 -12.06 4.87
N PRO A 193 -22.72 -12.47 4.55
CA PRO A 193 -23.49 -11.87 3.46
C PRO A 193 -23.99 -10.47 3.80
N GLY A 194 -24.46 -9.72 2.80
CA GLY A 194 -25.11 -8.43 3.01
C GLY A 194 -24.17 -7.24 3.25
N ILE A 195 -22.87 -7.41 3.02
CA ILE A 195 -21.86 -6.35 3.04
C ILE A 195 -21.17 -6.24 1.69
N TRP A 196 -20.47 -5.13 1.47
CA TRP A 196 -19.60 -4.97 0.30
C TRP A 196 -18.29 -5.73 0.50
N TYR A 197 -17.82 -6.38 -0.55
CA TYR A 197 -16.49 -6.95 -0.63
C TYR A 197 -15.77 -6.38 -1.83
N ALA A 198 -14.56 -5.88 -1.65
CA ALA A 198 -13.67 -5.44 -2.71
C ALA A 198 -12.39 -6.27 -2.63
N GLY A 199 -12.19 -7.14 -3.61
CA GLY A 199 -10.99 -7.96 -3.72
C GLY A 199 -10.07 -7.43 -4.80
N SER A 200 -8.92 -8.09 -4.95
CA SER A 200 -7.99 -7.88 -6.06
C SER A 200 -7.55 -6.42 -6.14
N HIS A 201 -7.21 -5.82 -4.99
CA HIS A 201 -6.87 -4.40 -4.85
C HIS A 201 -7.97 -3.42 -5.31
N GLY A 202 -9.23 -3.85 -5.21
CA GLY A 202 -10.39 -3.05 -5.61
C GLY A 202 -10.73 -3.10 -7.10
N PHE A 203 -10.09 -3.98 -7.88
CA PHE A 203 -10.44 -4.18 -9.29
C PHE A 203 -11.75 -4.94 -9.48
N GLU A 204 -12.23 -5.64 -8.46
CA GLU A 204 -13.54 -6.29 -8.47
C GLU A 204 -14.22 -6.25 -7.10
N LEU A 205 -15.55 -6.15 -7.14
CA LEU A 205 -16.37 -6.01 -5.96
C LEU A 205 -17.63 -6.87 -6.04
N THR A 206 -18.17 -7.25 -4.88
CA THR A 206 -19.54 -7.77 -4.74
C THR A 206 -20.33 -6.84 -3.82
N ALA A 207 -21.48 -6.37 -4.29
CA ALA A 207 -22.44 -5.60 -3.52
C ALA A 207 -23.26 -6.48 -2.55
N PRO A 208 -23.96 -5.90 -1.55
CA PRO A 208 -24.78 -6.66 -0.60
C PRO A 208 -25.85 -7.57 -1.23
N ASP A 209 -26.38 -7.19 -2.39
CA ASP A 209 -27.38 -7.95 -3.14
C ASP A 209 -26.78 -9.06 -4.03
N GLY A 210 -25.44 -9.20 -4.01
CA GLY A 210 -24.70 -10.16 -4.82
C GLY A 210 -24.27 -9.64 -6.20
N THR A 211 -24.60 -8.39 -6.56
CA THR A 211 -24.18 -7.79 -7.83
C THR A 211 -22.65 -7.72 -7.90
N HIS A 212 -22.07 -8.26 -8.96
CA HIS A 212 -20.64 -8.18 -9.24
C HIS A 212 -20.33 -6.90 -10.02
N HIS A 213 -19.26 -6.23 -9.60
CA HIS A 213 -18.69 -5.07 -10.28
C HIS A 213 -17.21 -5.31 -10.54
N GLN A 214 -16.69 -4.74 -11.61
CA GLN A 214 -15.27 -4.79 -11.93
C GLN A 214 -14.81 -3.53 -12.65
N ASN A 215 -13.51 -3.28 -12.59
CA ASN A 215 -12.85 -2.28 -13.41
C ASN A 215 -12.57 -2.90 -14.80
N ASP A 216 -13.27 -2.43 -15.84
CA ASP A 216 -13.16 -2.99 -17.18
C ASP A 216 -11.77 -2.80 -17.81
N ALA A 217 -11.08 -1.70 -17.49
CA ALA A 217 -9.70 -1.49 -17.93
C ALA A 217 -8.76 -2.51 -17.27
N ALA A 218 -8.99 -2.85 -16.00
CA ALA A 218 -8.21 -3.88 -15.31
C ALA A 218 -8.54 -5.26 -15.88
N ALA A 219 -9.82 -5.51 -16.18
CA ALA A 219 -10.29 -6.78 -16.71
C ALA A 219 -9.69 -7.09 -18.08
N ALA A 220 -9.37 -6.07 -18.87
CA ALA A 220 -8.65 -6.22 -20.14
C ALA A 220 -7.26 -6.83 -19.99
N ALA A 221 -6.62 -6.72 -18.81
CA ALA A 221 -5.31 -7.30 -18.53
C ALA A 221 -5.37 -8.77 -18.07
N ILE A 222 -6.55 -9.34 -17.79
CA ILE A 222 -6.69 -10.72 -17.29
C ILE A 222 -6.04 -11.75 -18.24
N PRO A 223 -6.32 -11.75 -19.56
CA PRO A 223 -5.70 -12.72 -20.48
C PRO A 223 -4.18 -12.52 -20.60
N VAL A 224 -3.72 -11.28 -20.42
CA VAL A 224 -2.30 -10.92 -20.46
C VAL A 224 -1.57 -11.48 -19.23
N LEU A 225 -2.18 -11.36 -18.05
CA LEU A 225 -1.67 -11.92 -16.79
C LEU A 225 -1.63 -13.46 -16.82
N GLU A 226 -2.65 -14.10 -17.41
CA GLU A 226 -2.67 -15.55 -17.59
C GLU A 226 -1.49 -16.02 -18.46
N GLN A 227 -1.26 -15.34 -19.59
CA GLN A 227 -0.11 -15.62 -20.47
C GLN A 227 1.23 -15.35 -19.77
N ALA A 228 1.34 -14.25 -19.02
CA ALA A 228 2.54 -13.93 -18.26
C ALA A 228 2.83 -15.00 -17.20
N ALA A 229 1.81 -15.50 -16.50
CA ALA A 229 1.96 -16.57 -15.52
C ALA A 229 2.48 -17.86 -16.14
N ASP A 230 1.93 -18.29 -17.28
CA ASP A 230 2.35 -19.52 -17.95
C ASP A 230 3.80 -19.44 -18.45
N GLN A 231 4.19 -18.29 -18.98
CA GLN A 231 5.57 -18.07 -19.41
C GLN A 231 6.53 -18.02 -18.23
N LEU A 232 6.17 -17.33 -17.13
CA LEU A 232 6.98 -17.31 -15.92
C LEU A 232 7.09 -18.69 -15.28
N ARG A 233 6.03 -19.52 -15.31
CA ARG A 233 6.11 -20.93 -14.88
C ARG A 233 7.09 -21.72 -15.73
N GLY A 234 7.05 -21.55 -17.05
CA GLY A 234 8.00 -22.22 -17.95
C GLY A 234 9.45 -21.78 -17.72
N GLN A 235 9.68 -20.49 -17.49
CA GLN A 235 11.02 -19.91 -17.30
C GLN A 235 11.60 -20.18 -15.91
N LEU A 236 10.79 -20.04 -14.86
CA LEU A 236 11.22 -20.09 -13.45
C LEU A 236 11.00 -21.45 -12.80
N GLY A 237 10.18 -22.32 -13.38
CA GLY A 237 9.93 -23.68 -12.88
C GLY A 237 11.20 -24.52 -12.62
N PRO A 238 12.29 -24.38 -13.40
CA PRO A 238 13.55 -25.05 -13.12
C PRO A 238 14.30 -24.53 -11.87
N ILE A 239 13.91 -23.41 -11.27
CA ILE A 239 14.56 -22.83 -10.09
C ILE A 239 13.91 -23.38 -8.81
N PRO A 240 14.58 -24.22 -8.02
CA PRO A 240 14.01 -24.76 -6.79
C PRO A 240 13.64 -23.64 -5.81
N GLY A 241 12.46 -23.76 -5.20
CA GLY A 241 11.98 -22.83 -4.19
C GLY A 241 11.28 -21.57 -4.74
N VAL A 242 11.19 -21.43 -6.07
CA VAL A 242 10.37 -20.40 -6.72
C VAL A 242 8.97 -20.93 -7.00
N VAL A 243 7.94 -20.15 -6.67
CA VAL A 243 6.54 -20.49 -6.92
C VAL A 243 5.87 -19.35 -7.68
N VAL A 244 5.24 -19.68 -8.81
CA VAL A 244 4.44 -18.73 -9.61
C VAL A 244 2.96 -18.98 -9.37
N GLU A 245 2.34 -18.07 -8.63
CA GLU A 245 0.92 -18.06 -8.30
C GLU A 245 0.19 -17.11 -9.27
N HIS A 246 -0.88 -17.60 -9.89
CA HIS A 246 -1.72 -16.79 -10.76
C HIS A 246 -3.02 -16.45 -10.03
N LYS A 247 -3.28 -15.15 -9.89
CA LYS A 247 -4.49 -14.54 -9.35
C LYS A 247 -5.26 -13.91 -10.50
N ARG A 248 -6.56 -13.64 -10.32
CA ARG A 248 -7.39 -13.09 -11.41
C ARG A 248 -6.83 -11.78 -11.97
N PHE A 249 -6.35 -10.89 -11.10
CA PHE A 249 -5.74 -9.60 -11.47
C PHE A 249 -4.26 -9.52 -11.08
N GLY A 250 -3.55 -10.64 -11.02
CA GLY A 250 -2.13 -10.58 -10.75
C GLY A 250 -1.36 -11.88 -10.94
N VAL A 251 -0.04 -11.77 -10.99
CA VAL A 251 0.87 -12.91 -10.92
C VAL A 251 1.84 -12.65 -9.80
N ALA A 252 1.83 -13.49 -8.76
CA ALA A 252 2.78 -13.41 -7.66
C ALA A 252 3.87 -14.46 -7.84
N VAL A 253 5.12 -14.02 -7.80
CA VAL A 253 6.30 -14.88 -7.88
C VAL A 253 7.01 -14.88 -6.54
N HIS A 254 6.78 -15.94 -5.77
CA HIS A 254 7.38 -16.14 -4.46
C HIS A 254 8.75 -16.77 -4.60
N TYR A 255 9.76 -16.21 -3.93
CA TYR A 255 11.14 -16.68 -4.00
C TYR A 255 11.79 -16.86 -2.62
N ARG A 256 11.00 -16.87 -1.54
CA ARG A 256 11.44 -17.09 -0.14
C ARG A 256 12.36 -18.32 0.00
N ASN A 257 12.04 -19.40 -0.69
CA ASN A 257 12.77 -20.67 -0.60
C ASN A 257 13.82 -20.84 -1.70
N ALA A 258 14.02 -19.83 -2.55
CA ALA A 258 15.00 -19.88 -3.63
C ALA A 258 16.42 -19.61 -3.11
N ALA A 259 17.43 -20.18 -3.77
CA ALA A 259 18.82 -19.85 -3.49
C ALA A 259 19.10 -18.36 -3.77
N ARG A 260 19.87 -17.70 -2.90
CA ARG A 260 20.10 -16.23 -2.96
C ARG A 260 20.69 -15.75 -4.28
N ASP A 261 21.55 -16.56 -4.90
CA ASP A 261 22.18 -16.29 -6.20
C ASP A 261 21.19 -16.37 -7.38
N ARG A 262 19.99 -16.93 -7.17
CA ARG A 262 18.91 -17.03 -8.17
C ARG A 262 17.87 -15.91 -8.07
N VAL A 263 17.84 -15.15 -6.98
CA VAL A 263 16.86 -14.07 -6.78
C VAL A 263 16.96 -12.99 -7.88
N GLY A 264 18.17 -12.67 -8.32
CA GLY A 264 18.38 -11.74 -9.43
C GLY A 264 17.77 -12.22 -10.74
N GLU A 265 17.85 -13.52 -11.02
CA GLU A 265 17.24 -14.13 -12.21
C GLU A 265 15.70 -14.09 -12.15
N VAL A 266 15.13 -14.40 -10.99
CA VAL A 266 13.68 -14.27 -10.74
C VAL A 266 13.22 -12.83 -10.98
N ALA A 267 13.90 -11.87 -10.38
CA ALA A 267 13.54 -10.46 -10.49
C ALA A 267 13.68 -9.94 -11.92
N ALA A 268 14.71 -10.37 -12.65
CA ALA A 268 14.88 -10.05 -14.06
C ALA A 268 13.74 -10.61 -14.91
N ALA A 269 13.38 -11.89 -14.73
CA ALA A 269 12.29 -12.53 -15.47
C ALA A 269 10.95 -11.79 -15.30
N VAL A 270 10.58 -11.48 -14.05
CA VAL A 270 9.32 -10.78 -13.76
C VAL A 270 9.33 -9.36 -14.32
N ARG A 271 10.45 -8.62 -14.21
CA ARG A 271 10.56 -7.28 -14.80
C ARG A 271 10.46 -7.31 -16.33
N THR A 272 11.09 -8.28 -16.99
CA THR A 272 10.99 -8.44 -18.44
C THR A 272 9.55 -8.73 -18.86
N ALA A 273 8.84 -9.60 -18.14
CA ALA A 273 7.42 -9.85 -18.40
C ALA A 273 6.59 -8.56 -18.22
N GLY A 274 6.77 -7.85 -17.10
CA GLY A 274 6.05 -6.60 -16.85
C GLY A 274 6.25 -5.53 -17.93
N GLN A 275 7.49 -5.33 -18.37
CA GLN A 275 7.80 -4.38 -19.46
C GLN A 275 7.20 -4.79 -20.81
N ARG A 276 7.31 -6.07 -21.17
CA ARG A 276 6.78 -6.59 -22.43
C ARG A 276 5.27 -6.47 -22.50
N ASP A 277 4.61 -6.74 -21.38
CA ASP A 277 3.15 -6.89 -21.32
C ASP A 277 2.42 -5.63 -20.81
N ALA A 278 3.16 -4.54 -20.59
CA ALA A 278 2.67 -3.29 -20.00
C ALA A 278 1.93 -3.52 -18.65
N LEU A 279 2.50 -4.39 -17.82
CA LEU A 279 2.03 -4.68 -16.48
C LEU A 279 2.90 -3.96 -15.45
N ARG A 280 2.28 -3.54 -14.35
CA ARG A 280 3.00 -2.93 -13.23
C ARG A 280 3.66 -4.02 -12.41
N VAL A 281 4.97 -3.85 -12.17
CA VAL A 281 5.76 -4.70 -11.27
C VAL A 281 5.76 -4.08 -9.88
N THR A 282 5.39 -4.85 -8.87
CA THR A 282 5.52 -4.47 -7.45
C THR A 282 6.34 -5.49 -6.69
N THR A 283 7.04 -5.06 -5.65
CA THR A 283 7.89 -5.93 -4.82
C THR A 283 7.35 -5.95 -3.39
N GLY A 284 7.11 -7.14 -2.87
CA GLY A 284 6.78 -7.39 -1.47
C GLY A 284 7.92 -8.12 -0.75
N ARG A 285 7.65 -8.60 0.47
CA ARG A 285 8.61 -9.42 1.23
C ARG A 285 8.72 -10.79 0.58
N GLU A 286 9.81 -11.01 -0.13
CA GLU A 286 10.14 -12.30 -0.80
C GLU A 286 9.14 -12.71 -1.89
N VAL A 287 8.48 -11.72 -2.49
CA VAL A 287 7.53 -11.86 -3.60
C VAL A 287 7.69 -10.69 -4.58
N ILE A 288 7.57 -10.96 -5.88
CA ILE A 288 7.42 -9.94 -6.92
C ILE A 288 6.10 -10.18 -7.63
N GLU A 289 5.31 -9.13 -7.80
CA GLU A 289 3.97 -9.21 -8.35
C GLU A 289 3.87 -8.45 -9.68
N LEU A 290 3.14 -9.02 -10.63
CA LEU A 290 2.61 -8.33 -11.79
C LEU A 290 1.14 -8.02 -11.55
N ARG A 291 0.72 -6.80 -11.88
CA ARG A 291 -0.68 -6.36 -11.79
C ARG A 291 -1.05 -5.43 -12.96
N PRO A 292 -2.34 -5.21 -13.25
CA PRO A 292 -2.75 -4.22 -14.23
C PRO A 292 -2.13 -2.86 -13.94
N ASP A 293 -1.55 -2.20 -14.95
CA ASP A 293 -0.95 -0.88 -14.79
C ASP A 293 -2.01 0.22 -14.81
N LEU A 294 -2.76 0.30 -13.70
CA LEU A 294 -3.82 1.27 -13.50
C LEU A 294 -3.57 2.09 -12.25
N ASP A 295 -3.91 3.36 -12.35
CA ASP A 295 -3.96 4.26 -11.21
C ASP A 295 -5.24 4.00 -10.42
N TRP A 296 -5.22 2.94 -9.61
CA TRP A 296 -6.32 2.52 -8.74
C TRP A 296 -5.79 2.11 -7.36
N ASP A 297 -6.47 2.56 -6.32
CA ASP A 297 -6.07 2.40 -4.93
C ASP A 297 -7.30 2.17 -4.01
N LYS A 298 -7.04 1.90 -2.72
CA LYS A 298 -8.10 1.66 -1.72
C LYS A 298 -8.98 2.89 -1.51
N GLY A 299 -8.43 4.11 -1.62
CA GLY A 299 -9.18 5.35 -1.51
C GLY A 299 -10.20 5.54 -2.65
N LYS A 300 -9.81 5.26 -3.89
CA LYS A 300 -10.71 5.24 -5.06
C LYS A 300 -11.79 4.18 -4.93
N THR A 301 -11.42 2.98 -4.44
CA THR A 301 -12.36 1.89 -4.18
C THR A 301 -13.41 2.30 -3.14
N LEU A 302 -12.97 2.88 -2.02
CA LEU A 302 -13.85 3.40 -0.97
C LEU A 302 -14.80 4.48 -1.51
N ARG A 303 -14.28 5.49 -2.22
CA ARG A 303 -15.09 6.58 -2.78
C ARG A 303 -16.10 6.06 -3.79
N TRP A 304 -15.71 5.10 -4.62
CA TRP A 304 -16.60 4.44 -5.55
C TRP A 304 -17.77 3.72 -4.86
N VAL A 305 -17.53 3.05 -3.71
CA VAL A 305 -18.61 2.40 -2.92
C VAL A 305 -19.53 3.45 -2.29
N ILE A 306 -18.99 4.54 -1.72
CA ILE A 306 -19.79 5.64 -1.17
C ILE A 306 -20.71 6.23 -2.24
N ASP A 307 -20.19 6.47 -3.44
CA ASP A 307 -20.97 6.98 -4.56
C ASP A 307 -22.11 6.02 -4.97
N HIS A 308 -21.89 4.71 -4.88
CA HIS A 308 -22.94 3.71 -5.09
C HIS A 308 -24.03 3.78 -4.01
N LEU A 309 -23.63 3.91 -2.75
CA LEU A 309 -24.57 4.05 -1.64
C LEU A 309 -25.42 5.33 -1.78
N HIS A 310 -24.80 6.45 -2.16
CA HIS A 310 -25.51 7.70 -2.45
C HIS A 310 -26.52 7.55 -3.60
N ARG A 311 -26.12 6.91 -4.71
CA ARG A 311 -27.04 6.64 -5.83
C ARG A 311 -28.19 5.71 -5.46
N ALA A 312 -27.97 4.80 -4.51
CA ALA A 312 -29.01 3.95 -3.95
C ALA A 312 -29.94 4.67 -2.96
N GLY A 313 -29.77 5.99 -2.77
CA GLY A 313 -30.61 6.81 -1.91
C GLY A 313 -30.13 6.90 -0.46
N SER A 314 -28.91 6.44 -0.14
CA SER A 314 -28.30 6.77 1.14
C SER A 314 -28.07 8.28 1.19
N GLY A 315 -28.43 8.92 2.31
CA GLY A 315 -28.14 10.33 2.54
C GLY A 315 -26.64 10.59 2.71
N SER A 316 -26.28 11.72 3.33
CA SER A 316 -24.88 11.98 3.68
C SER A 316 -24.36 10.88 4.61
N LEU A 317 -23.27 10.24 4.22
CA LEU A 317 -22.59 9.19 5.00
C LEU A 317 -21.26 9.71 5.53
N THR A 318 -20.91 9.32 6.75
CA THR A 318 -19.58 9.59 7.33
C THR A 318 -18.70 8.35 7.14
N PRO A 319 -17.68 8.37 6.26
CA PRO A 319 -16.82 7.20 6.08
C PRO A 319 -15.91 6.98 7.30
N VAL A 320 -15.90 5.75 7.80
CA VAL A 320 -14.95 5.30 8.81
C VAL A 320 -14.08 4.24 8.16
N TYR A 321 -12.77 4.43 8.17
CA TYR A 321 -11.83 3.48 7.56
C TYR A 321 -10.88 2.91 8.61
N LEU A 322 -10.79 1.60 8.69
CA LEU A 322 -9.81 0.88 9.52
C LEU A 322 -8.84 0.15 8.59
N GLY A 323 -7.54 0.36 8.76
CA GLY A 323 -6.49 -0.29 7.98
C GLY A 323 -5.18 -0.34 8.76
N ASP A 324 -4.24 -1.20 8.37
CA ASP A 324 -2.99 -1.43 9.11
C ASP A 324 -1.73 -1.03 8.33
N ASP A 325 -1.79 -0.99 7.00
CA ASP A 325 -0.60 -1.02 6.17
C ASP A 325 -0.36 0.26 5.36
N ILE A 326 0.58 0.19 4.41
CA ILE A 326 0.94 1.33 3.56
C ILE A 326 -0.04 1.57 2.42
N THR A 327 -0.80 0.55 2.02
CA THR A 327 -1.84 0.68 0.98
C THR A 327 -3.11 1.33 1.53
N ASP A 328 -3.30 1.29 2.84
CA ASP A 328 -4.38 1.96 3.57
C ASP A 328 -4.21 3.48 3.65
N GLU A 329 -3.00 3.99 3.48
CA GLU A 329 -2.72 5.43 3.48
C GLU A 329 -3.49 6.19 2.40
N ASP A 330 -3.75 5.53 1.26
CA ASP A 330 -4.55 6.10 0.17
C ASP A 330 -6.04 6.19 0.58
N ALA A 331 -6.54 5.24 1.38
CA ALA A 331 -7.89 5.30 1.95
C ALA A 331 -7.99 6.31 3.10
N PHE A 332 -6.95 6.43 3.94
CA PHE A 332 -6.90 7.43 5.01
C PHE A 332 -6.94 8.86 4.45
N ASP A 333 -6.15 9.14 3.40
CA ASP A 333 -6.21 10.42 2.68
C ASP A 333 -7.60 10.65 2.09
N ALA A 334 -8.17 9.61 1.46
CA ALA A 334 -9.48 9.69 0.84
C ALA A 334 -10.61 9.95 1.83
N VAL A 335 -10.45 9.77 3.14
CA VAL A 335 -11.49 10.08 4.15
C VAL A 335 -11.04 11.13 5.16
N ARG A 336 -9.90 11.78 4.91
CA ARG A 336 -9.27 12.68 5.86
C ARG A 336 -10.18 13.83 6.25
N ASP A 337 -10.89 14.43 5.29
CA ASP A 337 -11.61 15.69 5.53
C ASP A 337 -13.07 15.50 5.96
N ASP A 338 -13.69 14.38 5.57
CA ASP A 338 -15.12 14.08 5.76
C ASP A 338 -15.38 12.81 6.58
N GLY A 339 -14.35 12.14 7.08
CA GLY A 339 -14.46 10.86 7.76
C GLY A 339 -13.52 10.65 8.95
N VAL A 340 -13.41 9.38 9.33
CA VAL A 340 -12.65 8.90 10.49
C VAL A 340 -11.65 7.84 10.02
N PRO A 341 -10.42 8.24 9.65
CA PRO A 341 -9.35 7.29 9.32
C PRO A 341 -8.66 6.79 10.59
N ILE A 342 -8.67 5.47 10.78
CA ILE A 342 -8.16 4.77 11.96
C ILE A 342 -7.10 3.76 11.52
N LEU A 343 -5.89 3.92 12.04
CA LEU A 343 -4.82 2.96 11.86
C LEU A 343 -4.92 1.82 12.88
N VAL A 344 -4.81 0.58 12.44
CA VAL A 344 -4.56 -0.59 13.30
C VAL A 344 -3.05 -0.81 13.36
N ARG A 345 -2.48 -0.84 14.57
CA ARG A 345 -1.03 -0.98 14.76
C ARG A 345 -0.63 -2.44 14.93
N HIS A 346 0.61 -2.71 14.53
CA HIS A 346 1.36 -3.92 14.82
C HIS A 346 2.72 -3.58 15.46
N ASN A 347 3.28 -4.56 16.16
CA ASN A 347 4.57 -4.40 16.84
C ASN A 347 5.74 -4.13 15.88
N ASP A 348 5.62 -4.55 14.62
CA ASP A 348 6.69 -4.49 13.62
C ASP A 348 6.59 -3.29 12.67
N ASP A 349 5.56 -2.43 12.83
CA ASP A 349 5.32 -1.30 11.93
C ASP A 349 6.34 -0.16 12.07
N GLY A 350 7.12 -0.18 13.15
CA GLY A 350 7.91 0.95 13.60
C GLY A 350 7.02 2.14 13.99
N ASP A 351 7.57 3.36 13.94
CA ASP A 351 6.82 4.59 14.19
C ASP A 351 6.81 5.47 12.94
N ARG A 352 6.23 4.98 11.83
CA ARG A 352 6.11 5.71 10.57
C ARG A 352 5.14 6.89 10.68
N ALA A 353 5.16 7.81 9.72
CA ALA A 353 4.12 8.83 9.62
C ALA A 353 2.85 8.22 9.00
N THR A 354 1.67 8.78 9.28
CA THR A 354 0.40 8.30 8.74
C THR A 354 -0.60 9.43 8.54
N ALA A 355 -1.47 9.28 7.53
CA ALA A 355 -2.60 10.17 7.29
C ALA A 355 -3.78 9.89 8.25
N ALA A 356 -3.77 8.74 8.94
CA ALA A 356 -4.77 8.40 9.95
C ALA A 356 -4.82 9.44 11.08
N ARG A 357 -6.01 9.59 11.67
CA ARG A 357 -6.28 10.55 12.75
C ARG A 357 -6.34 9.89 14.12
N PHE A 358 -6.66 8.61 14.15
CA PHE A 358 -6.74 7.78 15.35
C PHE A 358 -6.00 6.46 15.14
N ALA A 359 -5.70 5.77 16.23
CA ALA A 359 -5.10 4.45 16.18
C ALA A 359 -5.83 3.46 17.09
N LEU A 360 -5.70 2.18 16.76
CA LEU A 360 -6.03 1.03 17.59
C LEU A 360 -4.78 0.16 17.72
N GLU A 361 -4.55 -0.40 18.89
CA GLU A 361 -3.28 -1.10 19.18
C GLU A 361 -3.18 -2.50 18.54
N SER A 362 -4.28 -3.07 18.03
CA SER A 362 -4.27 -4.41 17.42
C SER A 362 -5.57 -4.74 16.68
N PRO A 363 -5.58 -5.80 15.84
CA PRO A 363 -6.81 -6.36 15.25
C PRO A 363 -7.91 -6.67 16.26
N ALA A 364 -7.55 -7.20 17.44
CA ALA A 364 -8.51 -7.46 18.51
C ALA A 364 -9.21 -6.17 18.99
N ARG A 365 -8.49 -5.04 19.01
CA ARG A 365 -9.06 -3.73 19.34
C ARG A 365 -9.91 -3.18 18.20
N ALA A 366 -9.63 -3.52 16.94
CA ALA A 366 -10.52 -3.24 15.80
C ALA A 366 -11.86 -3.97 15.93
N ALA A 367 -11.86 -5.25 16.32
CA ALA A 367 -13.09 -6.00 16.61
C ALA A 367 -13.88 -5.38 17.77
N GLU A 368 -13.21 -5.00 18.85
CA GLU A 368 -13.86 -4.33 19.99
C GLU A 368 -14.43 -2.94 19.61
N PHE A 369 -13.70 -2.16 18.80
CA PHE A 369 -14.20 -0.89 18.28
C PHE A 369 -15.48 -1.08 17.46
N THR A 370 -15.49 -2.09 16.60
CA THR A 370 -16.61 -2.46 15.74
C THR A 370 -17.86 -2.81 16.56
N ASP A 371 -17.72 -3.65 17.59
CA ASP A 371 -18.82 -4.01 18.50
C ASP A 371 -19.36 -2.78 19.26
N ARG A 372 -18.47 -1.92 19.80
CA ARG A 372 -18.90 -0.73 20.53
C ARG A 372 -19.61 0.29 19.64
N LEU A 373 -19.12 0.48 18.41
CA LEU A 373 -19.75 1.35 17.43
C LEU A 373 -21.16 0.83 17.08
N ALA A 374 -21.32 -0.47 16.83
CA ALA A 374 -22.62 -1.08 16.55
C ALA A 374 -23.62 -0.85 17.70
N ARG A 375 -23.18 -0.93 18.96
CA ARG A 375 -24.02 -0.64 20.14
C ARG A 375 -24.36 0.84 20.30
N GLN A 376 -23.48 1.75 19.90
CA GLN A 376 -23.79 3.18 19.91
C GLN A 376 -24.84 3.54 18.87
N LEU A 377 -24.78 2.96 17.66
CA LEU A 377 -25.78 3.14 16.60
C LEU A 377 -27.14 2.49 16.93
N GLN A 378 -27.24 1.72 18.01
CA GLN A 378 -28.51 1.18 18.50
C GLN A 378 -29.29 2.18 19.36
N ARG A 379 -28.61 3.14 19.97
CA ARG A 379 -29.21 4.16 20.83
C ARG A 379 -29.66 5.35 20.02
#